data_AF-A0A843VMK3-F1
#
_entry.id   AF-A0A843VMK3-F1
#
_cell.length_a   1.000
_cell.length_b   1.000
_cell.length_c   1.000
_cell.angle_alpha   90.00
_cell.angle_beta   90.00
_cell.angle_gamma   90.00
#
_symmetry.space_group_name_H-M   'P 1'
#
loop_
_entity.id
_entity.type
_entity.pdbx_description
1 polymer ?
#
loop_
_entity_poly.entity_id
_entity_poly.type
_entity_poly.pdbx_seq_one_letter_code
_entity_poly.pdbx_strand_id
1 'polypeptide(L)'
;MSRVTFSAAAARAAKDTNLAGVDDDEDLDEEPGEEIESAPPLKVGEEREINSSGLRKKLLKSGCGWETPVSGDEVTGIGTARGIITCEVHYMGRLLDGRQFDSSRDTGETFTFKLGQGHVVSGLNQGILTMKKGEISLFTLPSALAYGDAGTNGIPPGSDIQFEVELISWLSVIDVCKDGGIVKKILSRGDGGQPSDLDEVTVKYQVKLLNGSVVDETSYGGFEFHINQGDELCHLCAALPKVLKTMEKGEKAVVTVQPHCLMILNMGSDVKGWFICMAHYRLLLIIRRFDGTRVTGARGRVTVVDILYNLLADVGYRGIATVVNVFLIVQYDAFGEHGRDAGNGFPMIPPHTVLNIDLELVSFKPVVDITGDMKVVKKVLKAGEGLRRPKDGESVSVRYIAKLEDGTVFEKFGFDGEGPLQFVIDEEQVITGLDQAAARMEKGEISLVTVKPEYGYGNNEVKRHLAAVPASATLIYEVEMIDFVKEKESWELNSREKIETAGKLKETGNSLFKSGKYQRAAKKYDKAIEYISDDESFEYDEQKMSKVLRVSCWLNSTACSLKLKDFQGATKLCSKVLDIESHNVKALFRRAQAYLETADLDLAELDVKKALEIDPHNR
;
A
#
# COMPACT_ATOMS: atom_id res chain seq x y z
N MET A 1 24.60 66.94 27.67
CA MET A 1 23.50 66.91 26.68
C MET A 1 22.71 65.64 26.98
N SER A 2 21.68 65.72 27.83
CA SER A 2 21.27 64.53 28.59
C SER A 2 19.86 64.61 29.21
N ARG A 3 19.19 63.44 29.21
CA ARG A 3 18.42 62.84 30.33
C ARG A 3 16.95 63.25 30.62
N VAL A 4 16.25 62.25 31.18
CA VAL A 4 15.07 62.30 32.10
C VAL A 4 13.66 62.45 31.49
N THR A 5 13.10 61.28 31.17
CA THR A 5 11.80 60.71 31.65
C THR A 5 10.74 61.60 32.32
N PHE A 6 9.47 61.39 31.96
CA PHE A 6 8.32 61.01 32.84
C PHE A 6 7.30 60.26 31.94
N SER A 7 6.70 59.10 32.23
CA SER A 7 5.97 58.59 33.41
C SER A 7 4.56 59.18 33.63
N ALA A 8 3.52 58.45 33.20
CA ALA A 8 2.23 58.33 33.88
C ALA A 8 1.40 57.17 33.29
N ALA A 9 0.44 56.64 34.04
CA ALA A 9 -0.53 55.66 33.56
C ALA A 9 -1.97 56.11 33.89
N ALA A 10 -2.91 55.84 32.98
CA ALA A 10 -4.36 55.93 33.16
C ALA A 10 -4.99 54.79 32.31
N ALA A 11 -5.95 53.96 32.73
CA ALA A 11 -7.10 54.07 33.65
C ALA A 11 -8.45 54.29 32.93
N ARG A 12 -9.15 53.16 32.70
CA ARG A 12 -10.61 52.95 32.73
C ARG A 12 -11.55 53.91 31.94
N ALA A 13 -12.24 53.29 30.95
CA ALA A 13 -13.70 53.04 30.93
C ALA A 13 -14.57 53.67 29.80
N ALA A 14 -15.70 52.99 29.56
CA ALA A 14 -16.97 53.45 28.98
C ALA A 14 -17.15 53.57 27.45
N LYS A 15 -17.72 52.48 26.88
CA LYS A 15 -18.99 52.41 26.11
C LYS A 15 -19.12 52.89 24.64
N ASP A 16 -19.77 51.98 23.89
CA ASP A 16 -20.75 52.16 22.79
C ASP A 16 -20.33 52.55 21.35
N THR A 17 -21.19 52.11 20.40
CA THR A 17 -21.34 52.48 18.97
C THR A 17 -20.28 52.09 17.90
N ASN A 18 -20.44 50.87 17.35
CA ASN A 18 -20.88 50.53 15.97
C ASN A 18 -20.21 51.16 14.69
N LEU A 19 -20.01 50.29 13.67
CA LEU A 19 -19.80 50.50 12.20
C LEU A 19 -18.39 50.73 11.59
N ALA A 20 -18.11 49.90 10.56
CA ALA A 20 -17.26 50.08 9.35
C ALA A 20 -15.72 50.00 9.43
N GLY A 21 -15.11 49.52 8.32
CA GLY A 21 -13.66 49.30 8.10
C GLY A 21 -13.22 47.84 8.30
N VAL A 22 -12.57 47.09 7.38
CA VAL A 22 -12.03 47.39 6.03
C VAL A 22 -10.88 48.41 6.07
N ASP A 23 -9.60 48.04 5.95
CA ASP A 23 -8.97 46.71 5.77
C ASP A 23 -7.96 46.44 6.95
N ASP A 24 -6.83 45.71 6.93
CA ASP A 24 -5.93 45.11 5.92
C ASP A 24 -5.25 43.82 6.50
N ASP A 25 -4.86 42.85 5.65
CA ASP A 25 -4.04 41.66 5.96
C ASP A 25 -2.96 41.47 4.86
N GLU A 26 -1.69 41.18 5.21
CA GLU A 26 -0.58 40.91 4.25
C GLU A 26 -0.14 39.44 4.25
N ASP A 27 -0.39 38.78 3.11
CA ASP A 27 0.41 37.77 2.41
C ASP A 27 1.13 36.63 3.19
N LEU A 28 0.62 35.41 2.97
CA LEU A 28 1.42 34.18 2.89
C LEU A 28 1.12 33.49 1.56
N ASP A 29 2.13 33.35 0.71
CA ASP A 29 2.02 32.73 -0.63
C ASP A 29 1.77 31.20 -0.54
N GLU A 30 0.51 30.78 -0.51
CA GLU A 30 0.11 29.44 -0.94
C GLU A 30 -0.13 29.47 -2.46
N GLU A 31 0.66 28.72 -3.25
CA GLU A 31 0.40 28.59 -4.69
C GLU A 31 -0.98 27.90 -4.89
N PRO A 32 -1.94 28.54 -5.59
CA PRO A 32 -3.28 28.00 -5.72
C PRO A 32 -3.25 26.76 -6.61
N GLY A 33 -3.57 25.60 -6.02
CA GLY A 33 -3.85 24.39 -6.78
C GLY A 33 -5.01 24.62 -7.75
N GLU A 34 -4.96 23.97 -8.92
CA GLU A 34 -5.98 24.13 -9.96
C GLU A 34 -7.36 23.61 -9.49
N GLU A 35 -8.18 24.49 -8.90
CA GLU A 35 -9.62 24.24 -8.79
C GLU A 35 -10.22 24.17 -10.19
N ILE A 36 -10.42 22.95 -10.68
CA ILE A 36 -11.10 22.69 -11.95
C ILE A 36 -12.59 23.05 -11.77
N GLU A 37 -12.94 24.31 -12.04
CA GLU A 37 -14.31 24.84 -11.98
C GLU A 37 -15.26 23.92 -12.77
N SER A 38 -15.96 23.07 -12.02
CA SER A 38 -16.82 22.03 -12.58
C SER A 38 -18.12 22.67 -13.05
N ALA A 39 -18.12 23.15 -14.30
CA ALA A 39 -19.15 24.00 -14.88
C ALA A 39 -20.58 23.54 -14.51
N PRO A 40 -21.42 24.41 -13.94
CA PRO A 40 -22.57 24.02 -13.11
C PRO A 40 -23.55 23.10 -13.83
N PRO A 41 -24.22 22.15 -13.14
CA PRO A 41 -25.07 21.14 -13.77
C PRO A 41 -26.15 21.72 -14.69
N LEU A 42 -26.20 21.20 -15.93
CA LEU A 42 -27.23 21.52 -16.94
C LEU A 42 -28.64 21.34 -16.36
N LYS A 43 -29.51 22.34 -16.56
CA LYS A 43 -30.94 22.26 -16.25
C LYS A 43 -31.72 21.66 -17.42
N VAL A 44 -32.88 21.06 -17.14
CA VAL A 44 -33.75 20.52 -18.21
C VAL A 44 -34.19 21.66 -19.14
N GLY A 45 -33.97 21.49 -20.44
CA GLY A 45 -34.20 22.49 -21.49
C GLY A 45 -32.96 23.34 -21.85
N GLU A 46 -31.92 23.34 -21.03
CA GLU A 46 -30.66 24.07 -21.28
C GLU A 46 -29.80 23.34 -22.32
N GLU A 47 -29.16 24.09 -23.24
CA GLU A 47 -28.14 23.60 -24.18
C GLU A 47 -26.78 24.24 -23.86
N ARG A 48 -25.70 23.45 -23.89
CA ARG A 48 -24.31 23.89 -23.72
C ARG A 48 -23.37 23.10 -24.60
N GLU A 49 -22.26 23.70 -25.03
CA GLU A 49 -21.14 22.96 -25.63
C GLU A 49 -20.42 22.14 -24.54
N ILE A 50 -20.11 20.88 -24.80
CA ILE A 50 -19.43 19.98 -23.83
C ILE A 50 -17.92 20.29 -23.77
N ASN A 51 -17.34 20.66 -24.90
CA ASN A 51 -15.90 20.82 -25.12
C ASN A 51 -15.66 21.79 -26.28
N SER A 52 -14.40 22.11 -26.56
CA SER A 52 -14.00 23.04 -27.63
C SER A 52 -14.11 22.46 -29.07
N SER A 53 -14.90 21.40 -29.29
CA SER A 53 -15.02 20.74 -30.61
C SER A 53 -16.40 20.86 -31.28
N GLY A 54 -17.25 21.79 -30.83
CA GLY A 54 -18.57 22.06 -31.42
C GLY A 54 -19.69 21.12 -30.94
N LEU A 55 -19.38 20.15 -30.07
CA LEU A 55 -20.34 19.17 -29.56
C LEU A 55 -21.29 19.82 -28.55
N ARG A 56 -22.55 20.05 -28.94
CA ARG A 56 -23.57 20.62 -28.05
C ARG A 56 -24.47 19.54 -27.46
N LYS A 57 -24.77 19.67 -26.17
CA LYS A 57 -25.71 18.83 -25.39
C LYS A 57 -26.84 19.69 -24.87
N LYS A 58 -28.08 19.24 -25.13
CA LYS A 58 -29.29 19.79 -24.54
C LYS A 58 -29.97 18.74 -23.67
N LEU A 59 -30.13 19.01 -22.38
CA LEU A 59 -30.75 18.08 -21.44
C LEU A 59 -32.27 18.05 -21.62
N LEU A 60 -32.86 16.90 -21.95
CA LEU A 60 -34.31 16.73 -22.12
C LEU A 60 -34.98 16.14 -20.87
N LYS A 61 -34.29 15.26 -20.14
CA LYS A 61 -34.75 14.62 -18.89
C LYS A 61 -33.54 14.28 -18.04
N SER A 62 -33.49 14.77 -16.81
CA SER A 62 -32.43 14.43 -15.84
C SER A 62 -32.43 12.93 -15.54
N GLY A 63 -31.23 12.32 -15.54
CA GLY A 63 -31.01 10.98 -14.98
C GLY A 63 -30.98 10.97 -13.45
N CYS A 64 -30.93 9.78 -12.88
CA CYS A 64 -30.77 9.56 -11.44
C CYS A 64 -29.30 9.38 -11.03
N GLY A 65 -29.00 9.60 -9.75
CA GLY A 65 -27.66 9.47 -9.18
C GLY A 65 -26.71 10.61 -9.55
N TRP A 66 -25.41 10.36 -9.34
CA TRP A 66 -24.31 11.27 -9.68
C TRP A 66 -23.32 10.69 -10.68
N GLU A 67 -23.25 9.36 -10.77
CA GLU A 67 -22.37 8.61 -11.68
C GLU A 67 -22.70 8.86 -13.16
N THR A 68 -21.65 8.81 -13.98
CA THR A 68 -21.72 8.69 -15.45
C THR A 68 -20.78 7.55 -15.90
N PRO A 69 -20.82 7.12 -17.18
CA PRO A 69 -19.79 6.25 -17.74
C PRO A 69 -18.40 6.92 -17.68
N VAL A 70 -17.42 6.25 -17.06
CA VAL A 70 -16.02 6.73 -16.96
C VAL A 70 -15.14 5.96 -17.94
N SER A 71 -14.35 6.66 -18.77
CA SER A 71 -13.45 5.99 -19.72
C SER A 71 -12.37 5.19 -18.98
N GLY A 72 -12.15 3.94 -19.39
CA GLY A 72 -11.30 2.97 -18.69
C GLY A 72 -9.78 3.20 -18.77
N ASP A 73 -9.33 4.45 -18.85
CA ASP A 73 -7.91 4.84 -18.79
C ASP A 73 -7.51 5.45 -17.41
N GLU A 74 -8.40 5.41 -16.40
CA GLU A 74 -8.01 5.67 -15.01
C GLU A 74 -6.93 4.68 -14.54
N VAL A 75 -5.81 5.21 -14.04
CA VAL A 75 -4.71 4.43 -13.49
C VAL A 75 -5.02 4.05 -12.05
N THR A 76 -5.77 2.97 -11.87
CA THR A 76 -5.80 2.28 -10.57
C THR A 76 -4.40 1.74 -10.24
N GLY A 77 -4.07 1.63 -8.95
CA GLY A 77 -2.71 1.36 -8.46
C GLY A 77 -2.07 0.02 -8.89
N ILE A 78 -2.81 -0.83 -9.60
CA ILE A 78 -2.38 -2.15 -10.13
C ILE A 78 -2.20 -2.07 -11.67
N GLY A 79 -1.96 -0.86 -12.19
CA GLY A 79 -1.69 -0.57 -13.59
C GLY A 79 -2.94 -0.58 -14.47
N THR A 80 -2.77 -0.27 -15.76
CA THR A 80 -3.88 -0.04 -16.71
C THR A 80 -4.65 -1.32 -17.06
N ALA A 81 -5.58 -1.71 -16.19
CA ALA A 81 -6.66 -2.63 -16.51
C ALA A 81 -7.76 -1.86 -17.26
N ARG A 82 -7.65 -1.80 -18.59
CA ARG A 82 -8.60 -1.07 -19.45
C ARG A 82 -10.01 -1.66 -19.36
N GLY A 83 -10.82 -1.09 -18.46
CA GLY A 83 -12.22 -1.42 -18.30
C GLY A 83 -13.00 -1.08 -19.56
N ILE A 84 -13.58 -2.09 -20.20
CA ILE A 84 -14.47 -1.89 -21.33
C ILE A 84 -15.86 -1.56 -20.77
N ILE A 85 -16.26 -0.29 -20.84
CA ILE A 85 -17.66 0.06 -20.61
C ILE A 85 -18.50 -0.40 -21.80
N THR A 86 -19.52 -1.20 -21.50
CA THR A 86 -20.60 -1.52 -22.42
C THR A 86 -21.82 -0.68 -22.02
N CYS A 87 -22.26 0.23 -22.90
CA CYS A 87 -23.44 1.08 -22.69
C CYS A 87 -24.66 0.49 -23.42
N GLU A 88 -25.83 0.65 -22.81
CA GLU A 88 -27.14 0.32 -23.35
C GLU A 88 -27.96 1.61 -23.48
N VAL A 89 -28.43 1.92 -24.69
CA VAL A 89 -29.16 3.16 -24.99
C VAL A 89 -30.40 2.91 -25.83
N HIS A 90 -31.41 3.76 -25.71
CA HIS A 90 -32.24 4.11 -26.85
C HIS A 90 -31.71 5.37 -27.51
N TYR A 91 -31.78 5.45 -28.83
CA TYR A 91 -31.42 6.63 -29.60
C TYR A 91 -32.33 6.85 -30.81
N MET A 92 -32.28 8.08 -31.34
CA MET A 92 -32.95 8.53 -32.56
C MET A 92 -32.08 9.55 -33.28
N GLY A 93 -31.59 9.22 -34.47
CA GLY A 93 -30.72 10.05 -35.31
C GLY A 93 -31.51 10.83 -36.36
N ARG A 94 -31.29 12.15 -36.41
CA ARG A 94 -31.95 13.09 -37.34
C ARG A 94 -30.94 14.05 -37.98
N LEU A 95 -31.19 14.42 -39.23
CA LEU A 95 -30.59 15.60 -39.86
C LEU A 95 -31.19 16.89 -39.26
N LEU A 96 -30.51 18.03 -39.43
CA LEU A 96 -31.01 19.34 -38.95
C LEU A 96 -32.30 19.83 -39.68
N ASP A 97 -32.70 19.19 -40.78
CA ASP A 97 -34.03 19.39 -41.41
C ASP A 97 -35.16 18.60 -40.70
N GLY A 98 -34.83 17.88 -39.62
CA GLY A 98 -35.74 17.04 -38.83
C GLY A 98 -35.89 15.61 -39.33
N ARG A 99 -35.33 15.28 -40.49
CA ARG A 99 -35.45 13.95 -41.14
C ARG A 99 -34.72 12.88 -40.34
N GLN A 100 -35.45 11.88 -39.87
CA GLN A 100 -34.90 10.68 -39.24
C GLN A 100 -34.13 9.85 -40.25
N PHE A 101 -32.94 9.39 -39.87
CA PHE A 101 -32.15 8.42 -40.65
C PHE A 101 -32.00 7.08 -39.93
N ASP A 102 -32.14 7.04 -38.59
CA ASP A 102 -32.02 5.81 -37.79
C ASP A 102 -32.71 5.98 -36.42
N SER A 103 -33.26 4.91 -35.85
CA SER A 103 -33.69 4.86 -34.43
C SER A 103 -33.89 3.44 -33.92
N SER A 104 -33.27 3.14 -32.78
CA SER A 104 -33.57 1.96 -31.95
C SER A 104 -35.06 1.82 -31.56
N ARG A 105 -35.84 2.92 -31.53
CA ARG A 105 -37.26 2.86 -31.18
C ARG A 105 -38.14 2.35 -32.33
N ASP A 106 -37.62 2.31 -33.56
CA ASP A 106 -38.32 1.76 -34.72
C ASP A 106 -38.33 0.21 -34.69
N THR A 107 -37.33 -0.43 -34.09
CA THR A 107 -37.30 -1.88 -33.81
C THR A 107 -37.88 -2.24 -32.43
N GLY A 108 -37.82 -1.31 -31.47
CA GLY A 108 -38.26 -1.51 -30.09
C GLY A 108 -37.21 -2.14 -29.17
N GLU A 109 -36.00 -2.39 -29.68
CA GLU A 109 -34.89 -3.00 -28.92
C GLU A 109 -33.88 -1.93 -28.47
N THR A 110 -33.21 -2.15 -27.34
CA THR A 110 -32.12 -1.27 -26.88
C THR A 110 -30.82 -1.54 -27.64
N PHE A 111 -30.08 -0.49 -27.97
CA PHE A 111 -28.80 -0.60 -28.66
C PHE A 111 -27.66 -0.70 -27.65
N THR A 112 -26.89 -1.79 -27.74
CA THR A 112 -25.79 -2.09 -26.81
C THR A 112 -24.44 -2.01 -27.53
N PHE A 113 -23.51 -1.19 -27.04
CA PHE A 113 -22.21 -0.97 -27.68
C PHE A 113 -21.07 -0.75 -26.67
N LYS A 114 -19.82 -0.91 -27.14
CA LYS A 114 -18.62 -0.68 -26.34
C LYS A 114 -18.14 0.77 -26.50
N LEU A 115 -18.14 1.52 -25.42
CA LEU A 115 -17.75 2.93 -25.40
C LEU A 115 -16.26 3.07 -25.73
N GLY A 116 -15.91 4.04 -26.58
CA GLY A 116 -14.52 4.30 -27.01
C GLY A 116 -13.95 3.32 -28.05
N GLN A 117 -14.63 2.22 -28.39
CA GLN A 117 -14.12 1.21 -29.34
C GLN A 117 -14.54 1.47 -30.81
N GLY A 118 -14.98 2.68 -31.14
CA GLY A 118 -15.37 3.06 -32.51
C GLY A 118 -16.71 2.45 -33.00
N HIS A 119 -17.49 1.84 -32.11
CA HIS A 119 -18.82 1.28 -32.43
C HIS A 119 -19.87 2.35 -32.74
N VAL A 120 -19.65 3.60 -32.30
CA VAL A 120 -20.48 4.78 -32.58
C VAL A 120 -19.59 5.96 -32.95
N VAL A 121 -20.16 7.00 -33.57
CA VAL A 121 -19.44 8.23 -33.97
C VAL A 121 -18.78 8.93 -32.77
N SER A 122 -17.68 9.65 -32.99
CA SER A 122 -16.84 10.21 -31.92
C SER A 122 -17.60 11.17 -31.00
N GLY A 123 -18.49 12.01 -31.55
CA GLY A 123 -19.35 12.90 -30.77
C GLY A 123 -20.33 12.18 -29.85
N LEU A 124 -20.81 10.98 -30.21
CA LEU A 124 -21.65 10.16 -29.33
C LEU A 124 -20.85 9.52 -28.20
N ASN A 125 -19.61 9.06 -28.46
CA ASN A 125 -18.74 8.56 -27.39
C ASN A 125 -18.48 9.65 -26.35
N GLN A 126 -18.14 10.87 -26.80
CA GLN A 126 -17.93 12.02 -25.93
C GLN A 126 -19.20 12.44 -25.19
N GLY A 127 -20.34 12.50 -25.89
CA GLY A 127 -21.62 12.91 -25.30
C GLY A 127 -22.09 11.96 -24.19
N ILE A 128 -21.99 10.65 -24.41
CA ILE A 128 -22.52 9.62 -23.48
C ILE A 128 -21.69 9.51 -22.19
N LEU A 129 -20.40 9.86 -22.20
CA LEU A 129 -19.58 10.01 -20.98
C LEU A 129 -20.14 11.07 -20.01
N THR A 130 -20.93 12.03 -20.51
CA THR A 130 -21.55 13.09 -19.68
C THR A 130 -22.95 12.74 -19.16
N MET A 131 -23.48 11.56 -19.48
CA MET A 131 -24.88 11.20 -19.18
C MET A 131 -25.01 10.43 -17.86
N LYS A 132 -26.01 10.80 -17.07
CA LYS A 132 -26.46 10.01 -15.91
C LYS A 132 -27.39 8.86 -16.30
N LYS A 133 -27.57 7.88 -15.41
CA LYS A 133 -28.48 6.74 -15.66
C LYS A 133 -29.93 7.21 -15.80
N GLY A 134 -30.61 6.78 -16.86
CA GLY A 134 -31.99 7.20 -17.20
C GLY A 134 -32.11 8.63 -17.74
N GLU A 135 -31.00 9.32 -17.99
CA GLU A 135 -30.99 10.65 -18.62
C GLU A 135 -31.43 10.56 -20.09
N ILE A 136 -32.19 11.56 -20.56
CA ILE A 136 -32.40 11.80 -21.99
C ILE A 136 -31.75 13.13 -22.35
N SER A 137 -30.87 13.11 -23.35
CA SER A 137 -30.19 14.30 -23.88
C SER A 137 -30.19 14.29 -25.40
N LEU A 138 -30.34 15.48 -25.99
CA LEU A 138 -30.19 15.75 -27.41
C LEU A 138 -28.76 16.25 -27.66
N PHE A 139 -27.99 15.52 -28.45
CA PHE A 139 -26.65 15.93 -28.87
C PHE A 139 -26.71 16.48 -30.29
N THR A 140 -26.20 17.69 -30.52
CA THR A 140 -25.93 18.22 -31.86
C THR A 140 -24.45 18.04 -32.15
N LEU A 141 -24.14 17.21 -33.15
CA LEU A 141 -22.79 16.83 -33.56
C LEU A 141 -22.43 17.59 -34.84
N PRO A 142 -21.31 18.34 -34.86
CA PRO A 142 -20.75 18.84 -36.10
C PRO A 142 -20.26 17.68 -36.97
N SER A 143 -20.25 17.86 -38.28
CA SER A 143 -19.92 16.79 -39.25
C SER A 143 -18.61 16.03 -38.94
N ALA A 144 -17.57 16.73 -38.48
CA ALA A 144 -16.27 16.15 -38.09
C ALA A 144 -16.32 15.21 -36.87
N LEU A 145 -17.37 15.28 -36.04
CA LEU A 145 -17.64 14.35 -34.93
C LEU A 145 -18.70 13.29 -35.27
N ALA A 146 -19.18 13.30 -36.52
CA ALA A 146 -20.24 12.46 -37.05
C ALA A 146 -19.72 11.57 -38.20
N TYR A 147 -20.04 11.91 -39.46
CA TYR A 147 -19.70 11.14 -40.66
C TYR A 147 -18.78 11.91 -41.65
N GLY A 148 -18.35 13.12 -41.28
CA GLY A 148 -17.39 13.95 -42.01
C GLY A 148 -17.81 14.32 -43.44
N ASP A 149 -16.81 14.74 -44.23
CA ASP A 149 -16.98 15.13 -45.64
C ASP A 149 -17.35 13.96 -46.57
N ALA A 150 -17.31 12.72 -46.09
CA ALA A 150 -17.76 11.55 -46.84
C ALA A 150 -19.28 11.34 -46.74
N GLY A 151 -19.89 11.66 -45.58
CA GLY A 151 -21.26 11.29 -45.28
C GLY A 151 -21.45 9.77 -45.20
N THR A 152 -22.70 9.31 -45.31
CA THR A 152 -23.06 7.88 -45.42
C THR A 152 -24.43 7.71 -46.07
N ASN A 153 -24.91 6.48 -46.22
CA ASN A 153 -26.24 6.19 -46.78
C ASN A 153 -27.33 6.90 -45.97
N GLY A 154 -27.98 7.91 -46.57
CA GLY A 154 -29.02 8.73 -45.95
C GLY A 154 -28.53 10.03 -45.29
N ILE A 155 -27.22 10.24 -45.15
CA ILE A 155 -26.60 11.41 -44.49
C ILE A 155 -25.63 12.09 -45.47
N PRO A 156 -25.93 13.28 -46.01
CA PRO A 156 -25.07 13.94 -47.00
C PRO A 156 -23.66 14.27 -46.48
N PRO A 157 -22.66 14.33 -47.39
CA PRO A 157 -21.33 14.91 -47.13
C PRO A 157 -21.37 16.19 -46.29
N GLY A 158 -20.54 16.25 -45.25
CA GLY A 158 -20.36 17.45 -44.42
C GLY A 158 -21.58 17.83 -43.55
N SER A 159 -22.56 16.93 -43.38
CA SER A 159 -23.77 17.23 -42.59
C SER A 159 -23.52 17.20 -41.09
N ASP A 160 -23.93 18.27 -40.41
CA ASP A 160 -24.22 18.25 -38.98
C ASP A 160 -25.49 17.42 -38.71
N ILE A 161 -25.52 16.72 -37.56
CA ILE A 161 -26.60 15.81 -37.20
C ILE A 161 -27.02 15.96 -35.73
N GLN A 162 -28.20 15.46 -35.41
CA GLN A 162 -28.72 15.39 -34.05
C GLN A 162 -29.02 13.95 -33.64
N PHE A 163 -28.68 13.61 -32.40
CA PHE A 163 -29.07 12.37 -31.76
C PHE A 163 -29.79 12.67 -30.45
N GLU A 164 -31.08 12.32 -30.35
CA GLU A 164 -31.71 12.12 -29.04
C GLU A 164 -31.24 10.77 -28.50
N VAL A 165 -30.74 10.73 -27.27
CA VAL A 165 -30.24 9.51 -26.61
C VAL A 165 -30.82 9.41 -25.20
N GLU A 166 -31.32 8.23 -24.84
CA GLU A 166 -31.71 7.82 -23.49
C GLU A 166 -30.72 6.75 -22.98
N LEU A 167 -29.96 7.05 -21.92
CA LEU A 167 -29.00 6.11 -21.35
C LEU A 167 -29.69 5.15 -20.37
N ILE A 168 -29.92 3.91 -20.78
CA ILE A 168 -30.66 2.90 -20.02
C ILE A 168 -29.77 2.31 -18.91
N SER A 169 -28.61 1.81 -19.30
CA SER A 169 -27.64 1.20 -18.39
C SER A 169 -26.22 1.28 -18.94
N TRP A 170 -25.23 1.03 -18.09
CA TRP A 170 -23.89 0.66 -18.53
C TRP A 170 -23.28 -0.36 -17.58
N LEU A 171 -22.26 -1.07 -18.06
CA LEU A 171 -21.61 -2.17 -17.36
C LEU A 171 -20.09 -2.06 -17.57
N SER A 172 -19.32 -2.00 -16.48
CA SER A 172 -17.86 -2.09 -16.53
C SER A 172 -17.43 -3.55 -16.64
N VAL A 173 -16.77 -3.89 -17.74
CA VAL A 173 -16.24 -5.23 -18.01
C VAL A 173 -14.71 -5.18 -17.98
N ILE A 174 -14.11 -5.89 -17.04
CA ILE A 174 -12.66 -5.94 -16.80
C ILE A 174 -12.15 -7.32 -17.16
N ASP A 175 -11.19 -7.39 -18.08
CA ASP A 175 -10.36 -8.57 -18.28
C ASP A 175 -9.24 -8.56 -17.23
N VAL A 176 -9.34 -9.44 -16.24
CA VAL A 176 -8.49 -9.46 -15.05
C VAL A 176 -7.08 -9.95 -15.37
N CYS A 177 -6.92 -10.84 -16.35
CA CYS A 177 -5.63 -11.38 -16.78
C CYS A 177 -5.12 -10.80 -18.11
N LYS A 178 -5.93 -10.00 -18.82
CA LYS A 178 -5.63 -9.36 -20.12
C LYS A 178 -5.40 -10.37 -21.25
N ASP A 179 -5.98 -11.57 -21.10
CA ASP A 179 -5.92 -12.72 -22.01
C ASP A 179 -7.33 -13.28 -22.36
N GLY A 180 -8.40 -12.69 -21.82
CA GLY A 180 -9.78 -13.18 -21.94
C GLY A 180 -10.13 -14.36 -21.04
N GLY A 181 -9.21 -14.84 -20.20
CA GLY A 181 -9.40 -16.00 -19.32
C GLY A 181 -10.34 -15.73 -18.15
N ILE A 182 -10.26 -14.53 -17.55
CA ILE A 182 -11.10 -14.11 -16.41
C ILE A 182 -11.73 -12.76 -16.73
N VAL A 183 -13.05 -12.73 -16.91
CA VAL A 183 -13.81 -11.51 -17.24
C VAL A 183 -14.74 -11.15 -16.08
N LYS A 184 -14.43 -10.06 -15.36
CA LYS A 184 -15.26 -9.49 -14.28
C LYS A 184 -16.21 -8.43 -14.85
N LYS A 185 -17.52 -8.68 -14.81
CA LYS A 185 -18.59 -7.72 -15.10
C LYS A 185 -19.12 -7.15 -13.78
N ILE A 186 -18.83 -5.89 -13.49
CA ILE A 186 -19.34 -5.22 -12.28
C ILE A 186 -20.85 -5.00 -12.41
N LEU A 187 -21.61 -5.38 -11.38
CA LEU A 187 -23.06 -5.15 -11.24
C LEU A 187 -23.35 -3.94 -10.34
N SER A 188 -22.57 -3.80 -9.25
CA SER A 188 -22.54 -2.60 -8.40
C SER A 188 -21.11 -2.40 -7.89
N ARG A 189 -20.63 -1.15 -7.92
CA ARG A 189 -19.35 -0.75 -7.33
C ARG A 189 -19.33 -1.01 -5.82
N GLY A 190 -18.14 -1.05 -5.23
CA GLY A 190 -17.99 -1.05 -3.77
C GLY A 190 -17.81 0.36 -3.23
N ASP A 191 -17.25 0.43 -2.03
CA ASP A 191 -16.75 1.63 -1.37
C ASP A 191 -15.49 1.28 -0.56
N GLY A 192 -14.52 2.19 -0.54
CA GLY A 192 -13.20 1.97 0.07
C GLY A 192 -12.26 1.09 -0.75
N GLY A 193 -11.22 0.57 -0.09
CA GLY A 193 -10.08 -0.08 -0.74
C GLY A 193 -10.33 -1.49 -1.31
N GLN A 194 -9.30 -1.99 -1.99
CA GLN A 194 -9.19 -3.37 -2.48
C GLN A 194 -8.32 -4.20 -1.51
N PRO A 195 -8.55 -5.52 -1.38
CA PRO A 195 -7.79 -6.38 -0.46
C PRO A 195 -6.41 -6.76 -1.01
N SER A 196 -5.47 -6.98 -0.09
CA SER A 196 -4.08 -7.39 -0.36
C SER A 196 -3.87 -8.92 -0.31
N ASP A 197 -2.71 -9.39 -0.77
CA ASP A 197 -2.34 -10.81 -0.90
C ASP A 197 -2.47 -11.65 0.39
N LEU A 198 -2.33 -11.03 1.56
CA LEU A 198 -2.42 -11.70 2.87
C LEU A 198 -3.81 -11.57 3.52
N ASP A 199 -4.67 -10.68 3.02
CA ASP A 199 -5.87 -10.24 3.73
C ASP A 199 -6.89 -11.37 3.89
N GLU A 200 -7.60 -11.35 5.02
CA GLU A 200 -8.75 -12.22 5.23
C GLU A 200 -9.99 -11.58 4.62
N VAL A 201 -10.51 -12.16 3.54
CA VAL A 201 -11.71 -11.72 2.83
C VAL A 201 -12.94 -12.45 3.34
N THR A 202 -14.06 -11.73 3.42
CA THR A 202 -15.41 -12.27 3.61
C THR A 202 -16.16 -12.15 2.30
N VAL A 203 -16.51 -13.28 1.68
CA VAL A 203 -17.18 -13.30 0.36
C VAL A 203 -18.54 -13.98 0.41
N LYS A 204 -19.41 -13.63 -0.53
CA LYS A 204 -20.56 -14.44 -0.92
C LYS A 204 -20.44 -14.79 -2.39
N TYR A 205 -20.70 -16.05 -2.75
CA TYR A 205 -20.72 -16.46 -4.15
C TYR A 205 -21.82 -17.47 -4.46
N GLN A 206 -22.23 -17.50 -5.73
CA GLN A 206 -23.03 -18.56 -6.33
C GLN A 206 -22.44 -18.90 -7.71
N VAL A 207 -22.01 -20.14 -7.90
CA VAL A 207 -21.26 -20.61 -9.07
C VAL A 207 -22.21 -21.39 -9.96
N LYS A 208 -22.30 -20.98 -11.23
CA LYS A 208 -23.22 -21.51 -12.25
C LYS A 208 -22.47 -21.99 -13.47
N LEU A 209 -22.96 -23.07 -14.08
CA LEU A 209 -22.56 -23.44 -15.43
C LEU A 209 -23.33 -22.61 -16.48
N LEU A 210 -22.91 -22.66 -17.74
CA LEU A 210 -23.56 -21.92 -18.85
C LEU A 210 -25.05 -22.20 -19.03
N ASN A 211 -25.55 -23.35 -18.56
CA ASN A 211 -26.98 -23.72 -18.57
C ASN A 211 -27.78 -23.14 -17.38
N GLY A 212 -27.16 -22.33 -16.51
CA GLY A 212 -27.78 -21.75 -15.32
C GLY A 212 -27.82 -22.66 -14.08
N SER A 213 -27.38 -23.92 -14.17
CA SER A 213 -27.34 -24.82 -13.02
C SER A 213 -26.27 -24.39 -12.01
N VAL A 214 -26.67 -24.26 -10.74
CA VAL A 214 -25.77 -23.94 -9.62
C VAL A 214 -24.98 -25.19 -9.25
N VAL A 215 -23.66 -25.03 -9.05
CA VAL A 215 -22.73 -26.11 -8.68
C VAL A 215 -21.96 -25.81 -7.39
N ASP A 216 -22.01 -24.58 -6.89
CA ASP A 216 -21.43 -24.18 -5.61
C ASP A 216 -22.08 -22.89 -5.09
N GLU A 217 -22.23 -22.72 -3.78
CA GLU A 217 -22.71 -21.47 -3.18
C GLU A 217 -22.33 -21.32 -1.70
N THR A 218 -22.06 -20.08 -1.29
CA THR A 218 -21.81 -19.74 0.12
C THR A 218 -23.09 -19.72 0.95
N SER A 219 -22.99 -20.11 2.23
CA SER A 219 -24.07 -19.89 3.20
C SER A 219 -24.45 -18.41 3.34
N TYR A 220 -25.61 -18.12 3.95
CA TYR A 220 -26.13 -16.76 4.13
C TYR A 220 -25.14 -15.78 4.81
N GLY A 221 -24.27 -16.28 5.69
CA GLY A 221 -23.22 -15.50 6.36
C GLY A 221 -22.04 -15.11 5.46
N GLY A 222 -21.89 -15.76 4.30
CA GLY A 222 -20.68 -15.73 3.48
C GLY A 222 -19.67 -16.80 3.90
N PHE A 223 -18.43 -16.62 3.46
CA PHE A 223 -17.28 -17.47 3.72
C PHE A 223 -16.03 -16.60 3.96
N GLU A 224 -15.25 -16.91 5.00
CA GLU A 224 -14.02 -16.18 5.36
C GLU A 224 -12.76 -17.02 5.05
N PHE A 225 -11.77 -16.44 4.35
CA PHE A 225 -10.49 -17.08 4.04
C PHE A 225 -9.39 -16.05 3.72
N HIS A 226 -8.12 -16.47 3.72
CA HIS A 226 -6.99 -15.62 3.32
C HIS A 226 -6.75 -15.69 1.79
N ILE A 227 -6.49 -14.56 1.14
CA ILE A 227 -6.37 -14.48 -0.34
C ILE A 227 -5.33 -15.46 -0.90
N ASN A 228 -4.10 -15.48 -0.39
CA ASN A 228 -3.06 -16.44 -0.78
C ASN A 228 -2.74 -17.42 0.36
N GLN A 229 -3.60 -18.42 0.57
CA GLN A 229 -3.41 -19.45 1.62
C GLN A 229 -2.40 -20.55 1.24
N GLY A 230 -1.28 -20.18 0.63
CA GLY A 230 -0.19 -21.07 0.21
C GLY A 230 -0.52 -21.92 -1.03
N ASP A 231 0.08 -23.12 -1.10
CA ASP A 231 -0.19 -24.11 -2.18
C ASP A 231 -1.55 -24.81 -2.03
N GLU A 232 -2.26 -24.60 -0.91
CA GLU A 232 -3.65 -25.03 -0.75
C GLU A 232 -4.56 -24.12 -1.57
N LEU A 233 -4.97 -24.63 -2.74
CA LEU A 233 -5.87 -23.94 -3.65
C LEU A 233 -7.10 -23.42 -2.89
N CYS A 234 -7.42 -22.13 -3.00
CA CYS A 234 -8.60 -21.59 -2.32
C CYS A 234 -9.85 -22.39 -2.73
N HIS A 235 -10.80 -22.54 -1.80
CA HIS A 235 -11.87 -23.55 -1.82
C HIS A 235 -12.73 -23.67 -3.10
N LEU A 236 -12.65 -22.70 -4.02
CA LEU A 236 -13.35 -22.71 -5.30
C LEU A 236 -12.41 -22.93 -6.50
N CYS A 237 -11.57 -21.95 -6.85
CA CYS A 237 -10.68 -22.02 -8.02
C CYS A 237 -9.59 -20.94 -8.01
N ALA A 238 -8.53 -21.12 -8.81
CA ALA A 238 -7.39 -20.20 -8.89
C ALA A 238 -7.76 -18.79 -9.44
N ALA A 239 -8.89 -18.64 -10.12
CA ALA A 239 -9.42 -17.33 -10.51
C ALA A 239 -9.82 -16.44 -9.31
N LEU A 240 -10.36 -17.02 -8.23
CA LEU A 240 -11.02 -16.25 -7.17
C LEU A 240 -10.07 -15.26 -6.45
N PRO A 241 -8.83 -15.62 -6.05
CA PRO A 241 -7.88 -14.67 -5.48
C PRO A 241 -7.45 -13.57 -6.45
N LYS A 242 -7.33 -13.88 -7.75
CA LYS A 242 -7.01 -12.90 -8.80
C LYS A 242 -8.13 -11.85 -8.93
N VAL A 243 -9.39 -12.30 -8.91
CA VAL A 243 -10.56 -11.43 -9.02
C VAL A 243 -10.71 -10.54 -7.79
N LEU A 244 -10.62 -11.11 -6.58
CA LEU A 244 -10.91 -10.38 -5.33
C LEU A 244 -9.95 -9.21 -5.10
N LYS A 245 -8.68 -9.32 -5.49
CA LYS A 245 -7.72 -8.20 -5.46
C LYS A 245 -8.04 -7.05 -6.44
N THR A 246 -9.02 -7.24 -7.33
CA THR A 246 -9.58 -6.16 -8.17
C THR A 246 -10.92 -5.64 -7.65
N MET A 247 -11.46 -6.20 -6.56
CA MET A 247 -12.78 -5.86 -6.04
C MET A 247 -12.69 -4.88 -4.88
N GLU A 248 -13.55 -3.86 -4.92
CA GLU A 248 -13.78 -2.95 -3.80
C GLU A 248 -14.68 -3.61 -2.75
N LYS A 249 -14.58 -3.20 -1.48
CA LYS A 249 -15.48 -3.68 -0.42
C LYS A 249 -16.93 -3.31 -0.74
N GLY A 250 -17.82 -4.30 -0.75
CA GLY A 250 -19.22 -4.17 -1.14
C GLY A 250 -19.47 -4.34 -2.65
N GLU A 251 -18.43 -4.46 -3.48
CA GLU A 251 -18.60 -4.68 -4.92
C GLU A 251 -19.31 -6.01 -5.19
N LYS A 252 -20.23 -6.00 -6.16
CA LYS A 252 -20.91 -7.19 -6.67
C LYS A 252 -20.64 -7.31 -8.16
N ALA A 253 -20.23 -8.49 -8.60
CA ALA A 253 -19.86 -8.76 -9.99
C ALA A 253 -20.34 -10.14 -10.46
N VAL A 254 -20.48 -10.30 -11.77
CA VAL A 254 -20.51 -11.63 -12.42
C VAL A 254 -19.11 -11.86 -12.99
N VAL A 255 -18.47 -12.95 -12.59
CA VAL A 255 -17.18 -13.37 -13.11
C VAL A 255 -17.40 -14.51 -14.10
N THR A 256 -17.09 -14.31 -15.37
CA THR A 256 -16.99 -15.42 -16.33
C THR A 256 -15.53 -15.90 -16.34
N VAL A 257 -15.31 -17.11 -15.83
CA VAL A 257 -14.00 -17.79 -15.83
C VAL A 257 -14.01 -18.82 -16.96
N GLN A 258 -13.17 -18.60 -17.97
CA GLN A 258 -12.92 -19.56 -19.04
C GLN A 258 -12.11 -20.75 -18.50
N PRO A 259 -12.24 -21.95 -19.08
CA PRO A 259 -11.38 -23.10 -18.81
C PRO A 259 -9.95 -22.94 -19.39
N HIS A 260 -9.47 -21.71 -19.57
CA HIS A 260 -8.27 -21.43 -20.33
C HIS A 260 -6.99 -21.80 -19.56
N CYS A 261 -5.95 -22.12 -20.32
CA CYS A 261 -4.67 -22.59 -19.85
C CYS A 261 -3.61 -21.50 -20.06
N LEU A 262 -3.03 -20.99 -18.97
CA LEU A 262 -1.87 -20.11 -19.07
C LEU A 262 -0.59 -20.98 -19.06
N MET A 263 0.07 -21.08 -20.21
CA MET A 263 1.36 -21.77 -20.32
C MET A 263 2.48 -20.92 -19.72
N ILE A 264 2.79 -21.13 -18.45
CA ILE A 264 3.88 -20.42 -17.77
C ILE A 264 5.21 -21.13 -18.07
N LEU A 265 6.09 -20.44 -18.80
CA LEU A 265 7.50 -20.84 -18.97
C LEU A 265 8.29 -20.46 -17.72
N ASN A 266 8.39 -21.38 -16.76
CA ASN A 266 9.19 -21.16 -15.56
C ASN A 266 10.68 -21.38 -15.87
N MET A 267 11.43 -20.29 -16.09
CA MET A 267 12.88 -20.30 -16.24
C MET A 267 13.58 -20.02 -14.92
N GLY A 268 14.56 -20.86 -14.57
CA GLY A 268 15.38 -20.69 -13.37
C GLY A 268 16.11 -19.34 -13.31
N SER A 269 16.53 -18.97 -12.09
CA SER A 269 17.19 -17.69 -11.75
C SER A 269 18.23 -17.23 -12.77
N ASP A 270 19.07 -18.15 -13.22
CA ASP A 270 20.33 -17.88 -13.89
C ASP A 270 20.17 -17.44 -15.36
N VAL A 271 18.95 -17.50 -15.91
CA VAL A 271 18.69 -17.26 -17.35
C VAL A 271 17.97 -15.93 -17.61
N LYS A 272 17.48 -15.23 -16.57
CA LYS A 272 16.60 -14.04 -16.71
C LYS A 272 17.20 -12.90 -17.55
N GLY A 273 18.52 -12.76 -17.59
CA GLY A 273 19.21 -11.72 -18.37
C GLY A 273 19.39 -12.01 -19.86
N TRP A 274 19.26 -13.26 -20.33
CA TRP A 274 19.69 -13.65 -21.69
C TRP A 274 18.57 -13.66 -22.74
N PHE A 275 17.31 -13.86 -22.34
CA PHE A 275 16.19 -14.08 -23.28
C PHE A 275 15.47 -12.82 -23.77
N ILE A 276 15.80 -11.64 -23.24
CA ILE A 276 15.04 -10.40 -23.43
C ILE A 276 15.02 -9.92 -24.91
N CYS A 277 16.04 -10.21 -25.72
CA CYS A 277 16.25 -9.51 -26.99
C CYS A 277 15.67 -10.15 -28.27
N MET A 278 15.27 -11.43 -28.33
CA MET A 278 15.16 -12.14 -29.64
C MET A 278 13.99 -13.12 -29.87
N ALA A 279 13.15 -13.46 -28.89
CA ALA A 279 12.27 -14.66 -29.02
C ALA A 279 10.74 -14.43 -29.10
N HIS A 280 10.21 -13.28 -28.65
CA HIS A 280 8.77 -13.18 -28.33
C HIS A 280 7.81 -13.45 -29.51
N TYR A 281 8.03 -12.84 -30.68
CA TYR A 281 6.99 -12.80 -31.73
C TYR A 281 6.82 -14.12 -32.51
N ARG A 282 7.90 -14.91 -32.69
CA ARG A 282 7.83 -16.18 -33.41
C ARG A 282 7.37 -17.35 -32.54
N LEU A 283 7.70 -17.35 -31.24
CA LEU A 283 7.30 -18.45 -30.35
C LEU A 283 5.78 -18.51 -30.15
N LEU A 284 5.14 -17.35 -29.96
CA LEU A 284 3.68 -17.22 -29.86
C LEU A 284 2.93 -17.71 -31.12
N LEU A 285 3.50 -17.51 -32.31
CA LEU A 285 2.92 -17.98 -33.58
C LEU A 285 3.03 -19.50 -33.78
N ILE A 286 4.02 -20.15 -33.16
CA ILE A 286 4.17 -21.61 -33.16
C ILE A 286 3.20 -22.25 -32.15
N ILE A 287 3.07 -21.66 -30.95
CA ILE A 287 2.14 -22.14 -29.91
C ILE A 287 0.69 -22.07 -30.39
N ARG A 288 0.29 -20.99 -31.10
CA ARG A 288 -1.04 -20.85 -31.72
C ARG A 288 -1.38 -21.86 -32.84
N ARG A 289 -0.48 -22.80 -33.18
CA ARG A 289 -0.68 -23.78 -34.26
C ARG A 289 -0.92 -25.22 -33.81
N PHE A 290 -0.92 -25.51 -32.50
CA PHE A 290 -1.18 -26.85 -31.96
C PHE A 290 -2.59 -26.95 -31.35
N ASP A 291 -3.51 -27.60 -32.08
CA ASP A 291 -4.74 -28.12 -31.48
C ASP A 291 -4.41 -29.17 -30.41
N GLY A 292 -5.10 -29.12 -29.27
CA GLY A 292 -4.83 -29.91 -28.06
C GLY A 292 -5.14 -31.41 -28.13
N THR A 293 -5.00 -32.05 -29.30
CA THR A 293 -5.45 -33.43 -29.55
C THR A 293 -4.34 -34.50 -29.47
N ARG A 294 -3.11 -34.13 -29.08
CA ARG A 294 -1.96 -35.06 -29.03
C ARG A 294 -1.05 -34.91 -27.80
N VAL A 295 -1.63 -34.95 -26.61
CA VAL A 295 -0.87 -35.19 -25.35
C VAL A 295 -1.54 -36.31 -24.55
N THR A 296 -1.11 -37.55 -24.78
CA THR A 296 -1.53 -38.71 -23.97
C THR A 296 -0.30 -39.45 -23.47
N GLY A 297 0.04 -39.25 -22.20
CA GLY A 297 1.16 -39.91 -21.53
C GLY A 297 1.06 -39.74 -20.01
N ALA A 298 0.92 -40.84 -19.28
CA ALA A 298 0.80 -40.81 -17.82
C ALA A 298 2.14 -40.37 -17.19
N ARG A 299 2.06 -39.43 -16.24
CA ARG A 299 3.17 -38.64 -15.64
C ARG A 299 3.72 -37.57 -16.59
N GLY A 300 3.37 -36.32 -16.33
CA GLY A 300 3.74 -35.15 -17.13
C GLY A 300 5.25 -34.88 -17.18
N ARG A 301 5.93 -35.43 -18.17
CA ARG A 301 7.25 -34.99 -18.65
C ARG A 301 7.26 -34.97 -20.18
N VAL A 302 6.78 -33.87 -20.77
CA VAL A 302 7.06 -33.58 -22.18
C VAL A 302 8.52 -33.15 -22.27
N THR A 303 9.36 -33.92 -22.96
CA THR A 303 10.74 -33.54 -23.24
C THR A 303 10.78 -32.45 -24.32
N VAL A 304 10.63 -31.19 -23.88
CA VAL A 304 10.78 -29.98 -24.70
C VAL A 304 12.13 -29.95 -25.45
N VAL A 305 13.11 -30.72 -24.99
CA VAL A 305 14.40 -31.03 -25.64
C VAL A 305 14.29 -31.12 -27.16
N ASP A 306 13.45 -32.00 -27.71
CA ASP A 306 13.40 -32.24 -29.16
C ASP A 306 12.89 -31.02 -29.95
N ILE A 307 11.98 -30.23 -29.36
CA ILE A 307 11.45 -29.01 -29.97
C ILE A 307 12.51 -27.91 -29.94
N LEU A 308 13.18 -27.72 -28.80
CA LEU A 308 14.24 -26.73 -28.64
C LEU A 308 15.47 -27.04 -29.51
N TYR A 309 15.84 -28.32 -29.63
CA TYR A 309 16.99 -28.77 -30.42
C TYR A 309 16.81 -28.50 -31.92
N ASN A 310 15.60 -28.76 -32.44
CA ASN A 310 15.26 -28.43 -33.83
C ASN A 310 15.19 -26.90 -34.04
N LEU A 311 14.65 -26.13 -33.09
CA LEU A 311 14.57 -24.68 -33.20
C LEU A 311 15.96 -24.01 -33.17
N LEU A 312 16.89 -24.52 -32.36
CA LEU A 312 18.28 -24.02 -32.27
C LEU A 312 19.15 -24.45 -33.47
N ALA A 313 18.88 -25.61 -34.05
CA ALA A 313 19.54 -26.06 -35.27
C ALA A 313 19.22 -25.15 -36.47
N ASP A 314 17.97 -24.66 -36.58
CA ASP A 314 17.51 -23.75 -37.64
C ASP A 314 18.10 -22.33 -37.52
N VAL A 315 18.62 -21.98 -36.34
CA VAL A 315 19.35 -20.71 -36.05
C VAL A 315 20.89 -20.93 -36.02
N GLY A 316 21.36 -22.12 -36.39
CA GLY A 316 22.79 -22.42 -36.63
C GLY A 316 23.64 -22.66 -35.38
N TYR A 317 23.05 -22.71 -34.17
CA TYR A 317 23.81 -22.86 -32.92
C TYR A 317 24.24 -24.32 -32.69
N ARG A 318 25.42 -24.70 -33.20
CA ARG A 318 26.06 -26.01 -32.95
C ARG A 318 27.11 -25.93 -31.85
N GLY A 319 26.67 -25.86 -30.59
CA GLY A 319 27.56 -25.95 -29.43
C GLY A 319 26.84 -25.68 -28.11
N ILE A 320 27.36 -26.27 -27.02
CA ILE A 320 26.90 -26.09 -25.63
C ILE A 320 25.46 -26.59 -25.39
N ALA A 321 25.32 -27.91 -25.25
CA ALA A 321 24.10 -28.55 -24.75
C ALA A 321 24.02 -28.46 -23.21
N THR A 322 23.91 -27.25 -22.66
CA THR A 322 23.50 -27.07 -21.27
C THR A 322 22.03 -27.47 -21.14
N VAL A 323 21.72 -28.45 -20.30
CA VAL A 323 20.35 -28.94 -20.10
C VAL A 323 19.55 -27.90 -19.30
N VAL A 324 18.96 -26.93 -20.00
CA VAL A 324 17.99 -26.00 -19.42
C VAL A 324 16.72 -26.78 -19.14
N ASN A 325 16.47 -27.09 -17.86
CA ASN A 325 15.20 -27.67 -17.41
C ASN A 325 14.08 -26.64 -17.51
N VAL A 326 13.53 -26.47 -18.72
CA VAL A 326 12.33 -25.68 -18.97
C VAL A 326 11.11 -26.47 -18.49
N PHE A 327 10.56 -26.09 -17.34
CA PHE A 327 9.29 -26.62 -16.88
C PHE A 327 8.16 -25.78 -17.47
N LEU A 328 7.42 -26.37 -18.41
CA LEU A 328 6.08 -25.91 -18.76
C LEU A 328 5.13 -26.34 -17.64
N ILE A 329 4.69 -25.36 -16.83
CA ILE A 329 3.64 -25.58 -15.85
C ILE A 329 2.34 -25.09 -16.50
N VAL A 330 1.37 -26.00 -16.62
CA VAL A 330 0.00 -25.67 -17.00
C VAL A 330 -0.75 -25.28 -15.73
N GLN A 331 -1.20 -24.03 -15.66
CA GLN A 331 -2.18 -23.59 -14.67
C GLN A 331 -3.51 -23.30 -15.36
N TYR A 332 -4.59 -23.73 -14.72
CA TYR A 332 -5.97 -23.46 -15.12
C TYR A 332 -6.61 -22.52 -14.09
N ASP A 333 -7.35 -21.53 -14.54
CA ASP A 333 -8.06 -20.59 -13.66
C ASP A 333 -9.39 -21.14 -13.12
N ALA A 334 -9.94 -22.14 -13.81
CA ALA A 334 -11.03 -23.02 -13.36
C ALA A 334 -10.52 -24.48 -13.24
N PHE A 335 -11.44 -25.44 -13.11
CA PHE A 335 -11.15 -26.88 -12.90
C PHE A 335 -10.44 -27.62 -14.08
N GLY A 336 -10.11 -26.92 -15.17
CA GLY A 336 -9.23 -27.42 -16.24
C GLY A 336 -9.66 -28.71 -16.93
N GLU A 337 -8.67 -29.56 -17.26
CA GLU A 337 -8.83 -30.89 -17.87
C GLU A 337 -9.47 -31.94 -16.94
N HIS A 338 -9.56 -31.69 -15.63
CA HIS A 338 -10.02 -32.68 -14.65
C HIS A 338 -11.45 -32.43 -14.18
N GLY A 339 -11.93 -31.19 -14.23
CA GLY A 339 -13.25 -30.86 -13.70
C GLY A 339 -13.31 -31.05 -12.18
N ARG A 340 -14.49 -31.34 -11.66
CA ARG A 340 -14.71 -31.73 -10.27
C ARG A 340 -15.73 -32.86 -10.20
N ASP A 341 -15.37 -33.98 -9.61
CA ASP A 341 -16.29 -35.09 -9.34
C ASP A 341 -17.41 -34.66 -8.38
N ALA A 342 -18.56 -35.36 -8.42
CA ALA A 342 -19.64 -35.15 -7.45
C ALA A 342 -19.25 -35.73 -6.08
N GLY A 343 -19.32 -34.93 -5.03
CA GLY A 343 -18.91 -35.33 -3.68
C GLY A 343 -19.34 -34.33 -2.61
N ASN A 344 -19.48 -34.78 -1.36
CA ASN A 344 -19.85 -33.96 -0.19
C ASN A 344 -21.10 -33.07 -0.36
N GLY A 345 -22.04 -33.46 -1.22
CA GLY A 345 -23.26 -32.70 -1.53
C GLY A 345 -23.16 -31.76 -2.73
N PHE A 346 -21.96 -31.58 -3.29
CA PHE A 346 -21.71 -30.69 -4.43
C PHE A 346 -21.91 -31.40 -5.78
N PRO A 347 -22.55 -30.75 -6.77
CA PRO A 347 -22.64 -31.26 -8.14
C PRO A 347 -21.27 -31.40 -8.84
N MET A 348 -21.23 -32.34 -9.80
CA MET A 348 -20.12 -32.52 -10.73
C MET A 348 -19.95 -31.28 -11.63
N ILE A 349 -18.70 -30.87 -11.85
CA ILE A 349 -18.33 -29.83 -12.81
C ILE A 349 -17.57 -30.52 -13.95
N PRO A 350 -18.07 -30.55 -15.20
CA PRO A 350 -17.38 -31.22 -16.29
C PRO A 350 -16.04 -30.55 -16.64
N PRO A 351 -15.03 -31.31 -17.12
CA PRO A 351 -13.82 -30.76 -17.71
C PRO A 351 -14.10 -29.69 -18.77
N HIS A 352 -13.22 -28.71 -18.87
CA HIS A 352 -13.31 -27.59 -19.83
C HIS A 352 -14.62 -26.76 -19.78
N THR A 353 -15.32 -26.72 -18.64
CA THR A 353 -16.54 -25.90 -18.51
C THR A 353 -16.22 -24.45 -18.15
N VAL A 354 -16.90 -23.50 -18.81
CA VAL A 354 -16.91 -22.08 -18.43
C VAL A 354 -17.79 -21.90 -17.18
N LEU A 355 -17.25 -21.24 -16.16
CA LEU A 355 -17.98 -20.92 -14.93
C LEU A 355 -18.47 -19.47 -14.98
N ASN A 356 -19.70 -19.23 -14.54
CA ASN A 356 -20.19 -17.91 -14.18
C ASN A 356 -20.35 -17.85 -12.66
N ILE A 357 -19.63 -16.96 -12.01
CA ILE A 357 -19.63 -16.79 -10.56
C ILE A 357 -20.29 -15.46 -10.26
N ASP A 358 -21.50 -15.47 -9.70
CA ASP A 358 -22.04 -14.27 -9.05
C ASP A 358 -21.28 -14.11 -7.73
N LEU A 359 -20.60 -12.98 -7.55
CA LEU A 359 -19.62 -12.76 -6.48
C LEU A 359 -19.82 -11.40 -5.80
N GLU A 360 -19.77 -11.40 -4.47
CA GLU A 360 -19.87 -10.22 -3.61
C GLU A 360 -18.72 -10.23 -2.59
N LEU A 361 -17.87 -9.21 -2.60
CA LEU A 361 -16.85 -8.99 -1.57
C LEU A 361 -17.51 -8.24 -0.41
N VAL A 362 -17.94 -8.95 0.64
CA VAL A 362 -18.72 -8.35 1.75
C VAL A 362 -17.84 -7.44 2.60
N SER A 363 -16.63 -7.91 2.93
CA SER A 363 -15.65 -7.20 3.74
C SER A 363 -14.27 -7.85 3.61
N PHE A 364 -13.23 -7.21 4.11
CA PHE A 364 -11.95 -7.83 4.38
C PHE A 364 -11.31 -7.24 5.63
N LYS A 365 -10.38 -7.98 6.23
CA LYS A 365 -9.62 -7.62 7.42
C LYS A 365 -8.14 -7.53 7.01
N PRO A 366 -7.52 -6.34 6.96
CA PRO A 366 -6.14 -6.19 6.49
C PRO A 366 -5.14 -7.01 7.28
N VAL A 367 -4.22 -7.68 6.60
CA VAL A 367 -3.17 -8.53 7.21
C VAL A 367 -1.79 -8.05 6.76
N VAL A 368 -0.93 -7.75 7.73
CA VAL A 368 0.40 -7.18 7.53
C VAL A 368 1.44 -8.12 8.13
N ASP A 369 2.33 -8.64 7.29
CA ASP A 369 3.61 -9.17 7.75
C ASP A 369 4.49 -7.99 8.22
N ILE A 370 4.88 -8.01 9.49
CA ILE A 370 5.66 -6.94 10.12
C ILE A 370 7.16 -7.18 9.93
N THR A 371 7.59 -8.44 9.84
CA THR A 371 9.01 -8.83 9.79
C THR A 371 9.49 -9.17 8.38
N GLY A 372 8.59 -9.47 7.44
CA GLY A 372 8.90 -9.83 6.06
C GLY A 372 9.31 -11.30 5.89
N ASP A 373 9.16 -12.11 6.95
CA ASP A 373 9.42 -13.54 6.99
C ASP A 373 8.22 -14.35 7.55
N MET A 374 7.05 -13.72 7.62
CA MET A 374 5.79 -14.25 8.16
C MET A 374 5.83 -14.68 9.65
N LYS A 375 6.84 -14.27 10.42
CA LYS A 375 6.95 -14.62 11.85
C LYS A 375 6.25 -13.67 12.81
N VAL A 376 6.00 -12.43 12.40
CA VAL A 376 5.13 -11.51 13.14
C VAL A 376 4.08 -10.97 12.18
N VAL A 377 2.83 -11.43 12.31
CA VAL A 377 1.73 -11.09 11.41
C VAL A 377 0.62 -10.39 12.19
N LYS A 378 0.26 -9.16 11.77
CA LYS A 378 -0.80 -8.33 12.35
C LYS A 378 -2.04 -8.33 11.46
N LYS A 379 -3.15 -8.85 11.96
CA LYS A 379 -4.48 -8.81 11.35
C LYS A 379 -5.33 -7.74 12.02
N VAL A 380 -5.69 -6.69 11.28
CA VAL A 380 -6.48 -5.56 11.79
C VAL A 380 -7.94 -5.98 11.98
N LEU A 381 -8.42 -5.93 13.21
CA LEU A 381 -9.81 -6.23 13.58
C LEU A 381 -10.69 -4.97 13.57
N LYS A 382 -10.11 -3.83 13.95
CA LYS A 382 -10.70 -2.49 13.87
C LYS A 382 -9.59 -1.51 13.48
N ALA A 383 -9.80 -0.73 12.41
CA ALA A 383 -8.87 0.33 12.03
C ALA A 383 -8.75 1.40 13.13
N GLY A 384 -7.61 2.09 13.16
CA GLY A 384 -7.38 3.24 14.03
C GLY A 384 -7.88 4.55 13.42
N GLU A 385 -7.52 5.65 14.07
CA GLU A 385 -7.85 7.02 13.70
C GLU A 385 -6.55 7.82 13.43
N GLY A 386 -6.52 8.51 12.29
CA GLY A 386 -5.36 9.27 11.82
C GLY A 386 -4.32 8.43 11.06
N LEU A 387 -3.45 9.09 10.31
CA LEU A 387 -2.43 8.46 9.44
C LEU A 387 -1.09 8.19 10.16
N ARG A 388 -0.99 8.51 11.46
CA ARG A 388 0.26 8.43 12.22
C ARG A 388 0.33 7.15 13.05
N ARG A 389 1.55 6.61 13.14
CA ARG A 389 1.96 5.50 14.01
C ARG A 389 3.12 5.99 14.91
N PRO A 390 3.38 5.34 16.06
CA PRO A 390 4.48 5.73 16.95
C PRO A 390 5.86 5.38 16.35
N LYS A 391 6.86 6.22 16.61
CA LYS A 391 8.26 6.00 16.18
C LYS A 391 9.10 5.33 17.29
N ASP A 392 10.27 4.80 16.93
CA ASP A 392 11.32 4.37 17.85
C ASP A 392 11.59 5.43 18.94
N GLY A 393 11.55 5.02 20.21
CA GLY A 393 11.72 5.92 21.35
C GLY A 393 10.48 6.70 21.79
N GLU A 394 9.34 6.61 21.08
CA GLU A 394 8.08 7.20 21.55
C GLU A 394 7.35 6.25 22.52
N SER A 395 6.60 6.85 23.47
CA SER A 395 5.85 6.11 24.49
C SER A 395 4.46 5.74 24.00
N VAL A 396 4.12 4.45 24.03
CA VAL A 396 2.81 3.90 23.68
C VAL A 396 2.05 3.44 24.92
N SER A 397 0.72 3.49 24.84
CA SER A 397 -0.21 2.95 25.83
C SER A 397 -1.09 1.91 25.15
N VAL A 398 -1.02 0.65 25.59
CA VAL A 398 -1.79 -0.46 25.00
C VAL A 398 -2.61 -1.21 26.04
N ARG A 399 -3.72 -1.83 25.62
CA ARG A 399 -4.32 -2.97 26.36
C ARG A 399 -4.22 -4.22 25.50
N TYR A 400 -4.06 -5.39 26.11
CA TYR A 400 -4.03 -6.65 25.36
C TYR A 400 -4.44 -7.89 26.15
N ILE A 401 -4.81 -8.93 25.42
CA ILE A 401 -5.02 -10.29 25.91
C ILE A 401 -4.08 -11.22 25.13
N ALA A 402 -3.16 -11.89 25.83
CA ALA A 402 -2.17 -12.78 25.22
C ALA A 402 -2.53 -14.25 25.45
N LYS A 403 -2.50 -15.03 24.36
CA LYS A 403 -3.04 -16.40 24.26
C LYS A 403 -2.05 -17.33 23.57
N LEU A 404 -2.11 -18.62 23.85
CA LEU A 404 -1.46 -19.67 23.05
C LEU A 404 -2.33 -20.03 21.82
N GLU A 405 -1.78 -20.80 20.88
CA GLU A 405 -2.52 -21.31 19.70
C GLU A 405 -3.73 -22.20 20.05
N ASP A 406 -3.80 -22.76 21.26
CA ASP A 406 -4.97 -23.51 21.78
C ASP A 406 -6.06 -22.62 22.43
N GLY A 407 -5.83 -21.30 22.49
CA GLY A 407 -6.72 -20.31 23.13
C GLY A 407 -6.44 -20.06 24.61
N THR A 408 -5.51 -20.77 25.25
CA THR A 408 -5.14 -20.57 26.66
C THR A 408 -4.59 -19.16 26.89
N VAL A 409 -5.30 -18.34 27.67
CA VAL A 409 -4.87 -16.99 28.04
C VAL A 409 -3.78 -17.07 29.11
N PHE A 410 -2.59 -16.53 28.83
CA PHE A 410 -1.46 -16.55 29.78
C PHE A 410 -1.19 -15.19 30.44
N GLU A 411 -1.61 -14.08 29.81
CA GLU A 411 -1.37 -12.71 30.27
C GLU A 411 -2.45 -11.74 29.75
N LYS A 412 -2.74 -10.69 30.52
CA LYS A 412 -3.65 -9.59 30.17
C LYS A 412 -3.13 -8.28 30.77
N PHE A 413 -3.36 -7.15 30.12
CA PHE A 413 -3.06 -5.81 30.63
C PHE A 413 -4.10 -4.79 30.15
N GLY A 414 -4.44 -3.79 30.98
CA GLY A 414 -5.42 -2.75 30.65
C GLY A 414 -6.89 -3.20 30.74
N PHE A 415 -7.18 -4.14 31.65
CA PHE A 415 -8.50 -4.69 31.93
C PHE A 415 -8.76 -4.74 33.45
N ASP A 416 -9.98 -5.07 33.85
CA ASP A 416 -10.36 -5.41 35.23
C ASP A 416 -10.04 -4.35 36.32
N GLY A 417 -9.84 -3.09 35.89
CA GLY A 417 -9.52 -1.94 36.74
C GLY A 417 -8.06 -1.48 36.67
N GLU A 418 -7.19 -2.24 36.00
CA GLU A 418 -5.80 -1.85 35.75
C GLU A 418 -5.69 -0.85 34.57
N GLY A 419 -4.70 0.04 34.65
CA GLY A 419 -4.38 0.95 33.56
C GLY A 419 -3.77 0.24 32.35
N PRO A 420 -3.73 0.89 31.17
CA PRO A 420 -3.04 0.34 30.00
C PRO A 420 -1.54 0.14 30.29
N LEU A 421 -0.94 -0.88 29.68
CA LEU A 421 0.51 -1.04 29.73
C LEU A 421 1.16 0.12 28.96
N GLN A 422 2.04 0.84 29.63
CA GLN A 422 2.88 1.86 29.01
C GLN A 422 4.28 1.31 28.79
N PHE A 423 4.78 1.46 27.56
CA PHE A 423 6.15 1.11 27.19
C PHE A 423 6.66 1.99 26.05
N VAL A 424 7.95 1.92 25.75
CA VAL A 424 8.62 2.73 24.73
C VAL A 424 9.14 1.82 23.62
N ILE A 425 8.87 2.19 22.36
CA ILE A 425 9.28 1.42 21.16
C ILE A 425 10.82 1.35 21.06
N ASP A 426 11.36 0.20 20.63
CA ASP A 426 12.79 -0.14 20.57
C ASP A 426 13.51 -0.22 21.94
N GLU A 427 12.77 -0.24 23.07
CA GLU A 427 13.38 -0.32 24.40
C GLU A 427 13.45 -1.74 25.01
N GLU A 428 13.02 -2.79 24.31
CA GLU A 428 12.96 -4.19 24.81
C GLU A 428 12.23 -4.31 26.16
N GLN A 429 11.19 -3.50 26.37
CA GLN A 429 10.35 -3.53 27.57
C GLN A 429 9.26 -4.62 27.48
N VAL A 430 8.92 -5.03 26.26
CA VAL A 430 8.04 -6.15 25.92
C VAL A 430 8.76 -7.11 24.97
N ILE A 431 8.11 -8.20 24.56
CA ILE A 431 8.64 -9.11 23.52
C ILE A 431 8.76 -8.38 22.18
N THR A 432 9.76 -8.75 21.38
CA THR A 432 10.09 -8.09 20.10
C THR A 432 8.90 -8.02 19.15
N GLY A 433 8.09 -9.08 19.06
CA GLY A 433 6.91 -9.11 18.20
C GLY A 433 5.77 -8.19 18.64
N LEU A 434 5.64 -7.90 19.95
CA LEU A 434 4.66 -6.93 20.45
C LEU A 434 5.16 -5.49 20.26
N ASP A 435 6.46 -5.25 20.47
CA ASP A 435 7.12 -3.96 20.25
C ASP A 435 6.99 -3.54 18.78
N GLN A 436 7.40 -4.42 17.86
CA GLN A 436 7.31 -4.21 16.42
C GLN A 436 5.87 -4.14 15.91
N ALA A 437 4.91 -4.82 16.55
CA ALA A 437 3.50 -4.67 16.21
C ALA A 437 2.96 -3.31 16.64
N ALA A 438 3.22 -2.85 17.88
CA ALA A 438 2.79 -1.54 18.36
C ALA A 438 3.36 -0.39 17.51
N ALA A 439 4.62 -0.49 17.07
CA ALA A 439 5.24 0.42 16.10
C ALA A 439 4.51 0.50 14.74
N ARG A 440 3.65 -0.47 14.44
CA ARG A 440 2.83 -0.54 13.21
C ARG A 440 1.34 -0.31 13.47
N MET A 441 0.92 0.13 14.66
CA MET A 441 -0.48 0.40 15.00
C MET A 441 -0.85 1.89 14.95
N GLU A 442 -2.06 2.19 14.48
CA GLU A 442 -2.69 3.51 14.59
C GLU A 442 -3.42 3.70 15.94
N LYS A 443 -3.74 4.94 16.32
CA LYS A 443 -4.44 5.23 17.57
C LYS A 443 -5.86 4.67 17.53
N GLY A 444 -6.29 3.96 18.56
CA GLY A 444 -7.60 3.29 18.62
C GLY A 444 -7.74 2.08 17.70
N GLU A 445 -6.64 1.61 17.08
CA GLU A 445 -6.62 0.36 16.30
C GLU A 445 -6.71 -0.86 17.22
N ILE A 446 -7.48 -1.88 16.82
CA ILE A 446 -7.52 -3.20 17.46
C ILE A 446 -7.02 -4.23 16.45
N SER A 447 -6.02 -5.02 16.84
CA SER A 447 -5.36 -6.00 15.98
C SER A 447 -5.09 -7.33 16.69
N LEU A 448 -5.17 -8.42 15.93
CA LEU A 448 -4.69 -9.74 16.32
C LEU A 448 -3.28 -9.93 15.78
N VAL A 449 -2.29 -10.10 16.66
CA VAL A 449 -0.88 -10.26 16.33
C VAL A 449 -0.45 -11.71 16.62
N THR A 450 -0.10 -12.45 15.58
CA THR A 450 0.52 -13.78 15.70
C THR A 450 2.04 -13.62 15.72
N VAL A 451 2.68 -14.10 16.79
CA VAL A 451 4.12 -13.96 17.05
C VAL A 451 4.76 -15.35 17.18
N LYS A 452 5.63 -15.71 16.23
CA LYS A 452 6.42 -16.95 16.29
C LYS A 452 7.58 -16.83 17.30
N PRO A 453 8.11 -17.95 17.82
CA PRO A 453 8.91 -17.96 19.06
C PRO A 453 10.13 -17.04 19.05
N GLU A 454 10.78 -16.87 17.90
CA GLU A 454 11.98 -16.03 17.74
C GLU A 454 11.72 -14.54 18.05
N TYR A 455 10.48 -14.10 17.96
CA TYR A 455 10.01 -12.76 18.33
C TYR A 455 9.21 -12.74 19.65
N GLY A 456 9.00 -13.91 20.26
CA GLY A 456 8.32 -14.12 21.54
C GLY A 456 9.30 -14.41 22.67
N TYR A 457 9.15 -15.57 23.34
CA TYR A 457 10.02 -15.99 24.45
C TYR A 457 11.13 -16.99 24.04
N GLY A 458 11.25 -17.29 22.75
CA GLY A 458 12.22 -18.25 22.21
C GLY A 458 12.03 -19.66 22.77
N ASN A 459 13.14 -20.33 23.05
CA ASN A 459 13.17 -21.75 23.46
C ASN A 459 13.13 -21.92 25.00
N ASN A 460 12.53 -20.99 25.73
CA ASN A 460 12.42 -21.02 27.19
C ASN A 460 10.96 -21.16 27.63
N GLU A 461 10.68 -21.98 28.65
CA GLU A 461 9.40 -21.90 29.37
C GLU A 461 9.36 -20.60 30.20
N VAL A 462 8.29 -19.83 30.09
CA VAL A 462 8.10 -18.58 30.83
C VAL A 462 6.80 -18.61 31.61
N LYS A 463 6.89 -18.51 32.94
CA LYS A 463 5.71 -18.41 33.82
C LYS A 463 5.17 -16.98 33.77
N ARG A 464 3.91 -16.84 33.35
CA ARG A 464 3.15 -15.59 33.27
C ARG A 464 2.05 -15.61 34.34
N HIS A 465 1.30 -14.51 34.47
CA HIS A 465 0.36 -14.35 35.57
C HIS A 465 -0.79 -15.38 35.57
N LEU A 466 -1.26 -15.80 34.40
CA LEU A 466 -2.42 -16.70 34.27
C LEU A 466 -2.05 -18.14 33.88
N ALA A 467 -0.93 -18.34 33.15
CA ALA A 467 -0.45 -19.66 32.75
C ALA A 467 1.08 -19.69 32.53
N ALA A 468 1.65 -20.88 32.38
CA ALA A 468 2.99 -21.04 31.84
C ALA A 468 2.94 -21.05 30.31
N VAL A 469 3.87 -20.34 29.68
CA VAL A 469 4.07 -20.35 28.23
C VAL A 469 5.16 -21.36 27.90
N PRO A 470 4.89 -22.41 27.11
CA PRO A 470 5.88 -23.42 26.75
C PRO A 470 7.06 -22.85 25.95
N ALA A 471 8.20 -23.53 26.04
CA ALA A 471 9.33 -23.28 25.14
C ALA A 471 8.90 -23.46 23.68
N SER A 472 9.36 -22.55 22.81
CA SER A 472 9.06 -22.55 21.37
C SER A 472 7.57 -22.44 21.00
N ALA A 473 6.74 -21.86 21.87
CA ALA A 473 5.33 -21.60 21.59
C ALA A 473 5.11 -20.36 20.70
N THR A 474 4.20 -20.46 19.72
CA THR A 474 3.60 -19.29 19.07
C THR A 474 2.66 -18.58 20.04
N LEU A 475 2.64 -17.25 19.99
CA LEU A 475 1.80 -16.41 20.83
C LEU A 475 0.79 -15.65 19.96
N ILE A 476 -0.42 -15.47 20.47
CA ILE A 476 -1.50 -14.71 19.82
C ILE A 476 -1.89 -13.57 20.77
N TYR A 477 -1.58 -12.33 20.38
CA TYR A 477 -1.92 -11.14 21.13
C TYR A 477 -3.11 -10.43 20.49
N GLU A 478 -4.20 -10.26 21.23
CA GLU A 478 -5.30 -9.37 20.87
C GLU A 478 -4.99 -8.00 21.49
N VAL A 479 -4.50 -7.05 20.69
CA VAL A 479 -3.94 -5.76 21.12
C VAL A 479 -4.83 -4.61 20.69
N GLU A 480 -4.99 -3.61 21.56
CA GLU A 480 -5.57 -2.32 21.23
C GLU A 480 -4.60 -1.18 21.62
N MET A 481 -4.31 -0.32 20.65
CA MET A 481 -3.50 0.88 20.82
C MET A 481 -4.38 1.99 21.39
N ILE A 482 -4.23 2.30 22.68
CA ILE A 482 -5.06 3.31 23.37
C ILE A 482 -4.58 4.72 22.99
N ASP A 483 -3.28 4.97 23.10
CA ASP A 483 -2.67 6.25 22.76
C ASP A 483 -1.16 6.10 22.54
N PHE A 484 -0.54 7.08 21.89
CA PHE A 484 0.92 7.24 21.89
C PHE A 484 1.31 8.71 21.96
N VAL A 485 2.30 9.00 22.80
CA VAL A 485 2.72 10.36 23.09
C VAL A 485 3.92 10.71 22.23
N LYS A 486 3.78 11.78 21.42
CA LYS A 486 4.90 12.39 20.71
C LYS A 486 5.93 12.87 21.73
N GLU A 487 7.19 12.44 21.61
CA GLU A 487 8.26 13.14 22.33
C GLU A 487 8.36 14.57 21.78
N LYS A 488 8.54 15.57 22.65
CA LYS A 488 8.80 16.94 22.19
C LYS A 488 10.07 16.95 21.34
N GLU A 489 9.95 17.47 20.12
CA GLU A 489 11.05 17.62 19.19
C GLU A 489 12.04 18.68 19.72
N SER A 490 13.28 18.71 19.22
CA SER A 490 14.31 19.64 19.73
C SER A 490 13.86 21.12 19.66
N TRP A 491 13.12 21.52 18.63
CA TRP A 491 12.59 22.89 18.50
C TRP A 491 11.35 23.18 19.38
N GLU A 492 10.73 22.17 19.98
CA GLU A 492 9.59 22.30 20.92
C GLU A 492 10.06 22.41 22.39
N LEU A 493 11.38 22.40 22.63
CA LEU A 493 12.04 22.54 23.92
C LEU A 493 12.81 23.86 24.03
N ASN A 494 12.70 24.52 25.19
CA ASN A 494 13.63 25.60 25.53
C ASN A 494 15.02 25.06 25.93
N SER A 495 16.05 25.92 25.91
CA SER A 495 17.46 25.58 26.19
C SER A 495 17.67 24.80 27.50
N ARG A 496 16.91 25.12 28.54
CA ARG A 496 16.94 24.41 29.83
C ARG A 496 16.26 23.05 29.78
N GLU A 497 15.10 22.92 29.12
CA GLU A 497 14.44 21.63 28.88
C GLU A 497 15.31 20.70 28.01
N LYS A 498 16.03 21.24 27.02
CA LYS A 498 17.00 20.51 26.19
C LYS A 498 18.11 19.89 27.05
N ILE A 499 18.76 20.69 27.89
CA ILE A 499 19.83 20.24 28.79
C ILE A 499 19.32 19.19 29.79
N GLU A 500 18.13 19.37 30.35
CA GLU A 500 17.54 18.40 31.28
C GLU A 500 17.20 17.07 30.58
N THR A 501 16.65 17.12 29.38
CA THR A 501 16.31 15.95 28.54
C THR A 501 17.57 15.17 28.14
N ALA A 502 18.60 15.87 27.66
CA ALA A 502 19.91 15.27 27.39
C ALA A 502 20.55 14.65 28.65
N GLY A 503 20.40 15.30 29.81
CA GLY A 503 20.84 14.77 31.10
C GLY A 503 20.18 13.43 31.46
N LYS A 504 18.85 13.35 31.30
CA LYS A 504 18.07 12.11 31.50
C LYS A 504 18.49 11.01 30.52
N LEU A 505 18.58 11.32 29.22
CA LEU A 505 18.99 10.38 28.18
C LEU A 505 20.39 9.80 28.46
N LYS A 506 21.34 10.62 28.90
CA LYS A 506 22.68 10.17 29.30
C LYS A 506 22.64 9.23 30.52
N GLU A 507 21.79 9.46 31.52
CA GLU A 507 21.65 8.51 32.64
C GLU A 507 20.95 7.19 32.24
N THR A 508 19.99 7.24 31.31
CA THR A 508 19.44 6.02 30.68
C THR A 508 20.53 5.25 29.92
N GLY A 509 21.37 5.94 29.15
CA GLY A 509 22.54 5.38 28.50
C GLY A 509 23.54 4.76 29.49
N ASN A 510 23.80 5.43 30.63
CA ASN A 510 24.64 4.91 31.71
C ASN A 510 24.07 3.59 32.30
N SER A 511 22.75 3.46 32.39
CA SER A 511 22.08 2.23 32.84
C SER A 511 22.24 1.11 31.80
N LEU A 512 21.91 1.38 30.53
CA LEU A 512 22.06 0.42 29.42
C LEU A 512 23.50 -0.07 29.26
N PHE A 513 24.49 0.81 29.44
CA PHE A 513 25.91 0.45 29.41
C PHE A 513 26.29 -0.52 30.53
N LYS A 514 25.81 -0.31 31.76
CA LYS A 514 26.01 -1.23 32.90
C LYS A 514 25.34 -2.58 32.64
N SER A 515 24.20 -2.60 31.94
CA SER A 515 23.51 -3.82 31.49
C SER A 515 24.13 -4.46 30.24
N GLY A 516 25.25 -3.96 29.72
CA GLY A 516 25.92 -4.50 28.53
C GLY A 516 25.24 -4.21 27.18
N LYS A 517 24.16 -3.42 27.16
CA LYS A 517 23.40 -3.08 25.94
C LYS A 517 24.05 -1.92 25.17
N TYR A 518 25.30 -2.11 24.75
CA TYR A 518 26.18 -1.03 24.27
C TYR A 518 25.63 -0.27 23.03
N GLN A 519 24.96 -0.94 22.09
CA GLN A 519 24.35 -0.28 20.92
C GLN A 519 23.23 0.69 21.31
N ARG A 520 22.32 0.27 22.19
CA ARG A 520 21.24 1.13 22.70
C ARG A 520 21.76 2.21 23.64
N ALA A 521 22.82 1.92 24.42
CA ALA A 521 23.51 2.95 25.20
C ALA A 521 24.07 4.07 24.28
N ALA A 522 24.72 3.71 23.16
CA ALA A 522 25.17 4.67 22.15
C ALA A 522 23.99 5.50 21.59
N LYS A 523 22.91 4.86 21.10
CA LYS A 523 21.69 5.56 20.64
C LYS A 523 21.22 6.64 21.63
N LYS A 524 21.23 6.35 22.94
CA LYS A 524 20.79 7.31 23.99
C LYS A 524 21.79 8.44 24.22
N TYR A 525 23.10 8.20 24.18
CA TYR A 525 24.10 9.28 24.25
C TYR A 525 24.05 10.17 23.00
N ASP A 526 23.86 9.58 21.82
CA ASP A 526 23.85 10.30 20.56
C ASP A 526 22.59 11.18 20.43
N LYS A 527 21.39 10.68 20.83
CA LYS A 527 20.19 11.52 20.98
C LYS A 527 20.35 12.59 22.08
N ALA A 528 21.11 12.31 23.14
CA ALA A 528 21.43 13.32 24.15
C ALA A 528 22.33 14.43 23.61
N ILE A 529 23.21 14.15 22.64
CA ILE A 529 24.07 15.13 21.96
C ILE A 529 23.25 15.99 21.00
N GLU A 530 22.29 15.39 20.29
CA GLU A 530 21.39 16.07 19.33
C GLU A 530 20.54 17.16 20.00
N TYR A 531 19.95 16.89 21.17
CA TYR A 531 19.21 17.92 21.93
C TYR A 531 20.08 19.12 22.35
N ILE A 532 21.41 18.99 22.34
CA ILE A 532 22.36 20.03 22.78
C ILE A 532 23.40 20.37 21.71
N SER A 533 23.12 20.21 20.41
CA SER A 533 24.04 20.66 19.35
C SER A 533 24.07 22.18 19.18
N ASP A 534 22.89 22.80 19.21
CA ASP A 534 22.68 24.17 18.73
C ASP A 534 22.88 25.22 19.85
N ASP A 535 24.14 25.43 20.22
CA ASP A 535 24.57 26.34 21.29
C ASP A 535 24.22 27.83 21.05
N GLU A 536 23.84 28.24 19.82
CA GLU A 536 23.58 29.65 19.47
C GLU A 536 22.40 30.26 20.24
N SER A 537 21.45 29.44 20.68
CA SER A 537 20.24 29.84 21.41
C SER A 537 20.38 29.74 22.95
N PHE A 538 21.55 29.38 23.45
CA PHE A 538 21.79 29.07 24.86
C PHE A 538 22.50 30.25 25.56
N GLU A 539 22.10 30.58 26.79
CA GLU A 539 22.80 31.57 27.61
C GLU A 539 24.21 31.09 28.01
N TYR A 540 25.09 31.99 28.46
CA TYR A 540 26.51 31.66 28.75
C TYR A 540 26.70 30.47 29.71
N ASP A 541 25.91 30.40 30.79
CA ASP A 541 25.97 29.28 31.73
C ASP A 541 25.31 28.01 31.17
N GLU A 542 24.29 28.14 30.32
CA GLU A 542 23.67 27.01 29.62
C GLU A 542 24.64 26.40 28.59
N GLN A 543 25.35 27.21 27.81
CA GLN A 543 26.43 26.77 26.91
C GLN A 543 27.56 26.06 27.66
N LYS A 544 27.82 26.46 28.89
CA LYS A 544 28.82 25.80 29.75
C LYS A 544 28.32 24.43 30.21
N MET A 545 27.04 24.30 30.56
CA MET A 545 26.42 23.01 30.90
C MET A 545 26.31 22.09 29.68
N SER A 546 25.90 22.62 28.51
CA SER A 546 25.79 21.86 27.27
C SER A 546 27.14 21.27 26.85
N LYS A 547 28.23 22.04 26.87
CA LYS A 547 29.58 21.59 26.49
C LYS A 547 30.10 20.48 27.41
N VAL A 548 29.97 20.63 28.73
CA VAL A 548 30.35 19.57 29.70
C VAL A 548 29.50 18.30 29.51
N LEU A 549 28.20 18.45 29.26
CA LEU A 549 27.31 17.32 29.01
C LEU A 549 27.64 16.61 27.69
N ARG A 550 27.91 17.37 26.61
CA ARG A 550 28.29 16.87 25.28
C ARG A 550 29.60 16.08 25.31
N VAL A 551 30.61 16.60 26.00
CA VAL A 551 31.88 15.88 26.25
C VAL A 551 31.64 14.59 27.04
N SER A 552 30.81 14.62 28.09
CA SER A 552 30.45 13.41 28.84
C SER A 552 29.72 12.38 27.99
N CYS A 553 28.85 12.81 27.07
CA CYS A 553 28.15 11.90 26.15
C CYS A 553 29.12 11.30 25.12
N TRP A 554 29.94 12.10 24.43
CA TRP A 554 30.93 11.57 23.47
C TRP A 554 31.90 10.58 24.11
N LEU A 555 32.42 10.88 25.30
CA LEU A 555 33.27 9.95 26.05
C LEU A 555 32.55 8.61 26.30
N ASN A 556 31.25 8.64 26.59
CA ASN A 556 30.47 7.42 26.83
C ASN A 556 30.08 6.69 25.53
N SER A 557 29.78 7.40 24.43
CA SER A 557 29.65 6.80 23.09
C SER A 557 30.96 6.12 22.66
N THR A 558 32.14 6.73 22.89
CA THR A 558 33.45 6.07 22.67
C THR A 558 33.56 4.77 23.46
N ALA A 559 33.11 4.75 24.73
CA ALA A 559 33.15 3.53 25.54
C ALA A 559 32.22 2.44 24.98
N CYS A 560 31.10 2.81 24.33
CA CYS A 560 30.25 1.89 23.60
C CYS A 560 30.95 1.39 22.33
N SER A 561 31.47 2.28 21.48
CA SER A 561 32.19 1.92 20.24
C SER A 561 33.37 0.98 20.51
N LEU A 562 34.18 1.22 21.55
CA LEU A 562 35.25 0.30 21.97
C LEU A 562 34.72 -1.09 22.38
N LYS A 563 33.57 -1.17 23.07
CA LYS A 563 32.92 -2.44 23.42
C LYS A 563 32.31 -3.15 22.22
N LEU A 564 31.94 -2.41 21.18
CA LEU A 564 31.39 -2.91 19.92
C LEU A 564 32.45 -3.17 18.84
N LYS A 565 33.73 -2.93 19.13
CA LYS A 565 34.87 -2.98 18.19
C LYS A 565 34.78 -2.00 17.00
N ASP A 566 33.98 -0.95 17.15
CA ASP A 566 33.99 0.21 16.26
C ASP A 566 35.15 1.15 16.63
N PHE A 567 36.37 0.72 16.30
CA PHE A 567 37.57 1.50 16.62
C PHE A 567 37.63 2.83 15.84
N GLN A 568 37.07 2.86 14.62
CA GLN A 568 37.02 4.08 13.82
C GLN A 568 36.07 5.13 14.40
N GLY A 569 34.87 4.74 14.86
CA GLY A 569 33.96 5.64 15.56
C GLY A 569 34.49 6.07 16.92
N ALA A 570 35.12 5.16 17.68
CA ALA A 570 35.80 5.49 18.93
C ALA A 570 36.87 6.59 18.73
N THR A 571 37.71 6.46 17.71
CA THR A 571 38.73 7.46 17.36
C THR A 571 38.11 8.80 16.94
N LYS A 572 37.07 8.79 16.09
CA LYS A 572 36.36 10.01 15.67
C LYS A 572 35.73 10.75 16.87
N LEU A 573 35.11 10.02 17.80
CA LEU A 573 34.49 10.57 19.00
C LEU A 573 35.53 11.14 19.98
N CYS A 574 36.66 10.45 20.18
CA CYS A 574 37.75 10.98 20.99
C CYS A 574 38.35 12.27 20.40
N SER A 575 38.54 12.35 19.08
CA SER A 575 39.02 13.59 18.45
C SER A 575 38.05 14.75 18.72
N LYS A 576 36.74 14.58 18.54
CA LYS A 576 35.73 15.61 18.90
C LYS A 576 35.84 16.08 20.36
N VAL A 577 36.12 15.18 21.30
CA VAL A 577 36.37 15.56 22.71
C VAL A 577 37.66 16.38 22.84
N LEU A 578 38.73 15.99 22.14
CA LEU A 578 40.04 16.66 22.21
C LEU A 578 40.09 18.00 21.46
N ASP A 579 39.18 18.23 20.51
CA ASP A 579 39.00 19.51 19.85
C ASP A 579 38.41 20.58 20.80
N ILE A 580 37.65 20.16 21.83
CA ILE A 580 37.14 21.03 22.90
C ILE A 580 38.07 21.01 24.13
N GLU A 581 38.43 19.82 24.60
CA GLU A 581 39.24 19.58 25.80
C GLU A 581 40.55 18.88 25.40
N SER A 582 41.48 19.63 24.81
CA SER A 582 42.75 19.11 24.26
C SER A 582 43.70 18.46 25.28
N HIS A 583 43.34 18.46 26.56
CA HIS A 583 44.03 17.84 27.69
C HIS A 583 43.19 16.73 28.37
N ASN A 584 42.11 16.24 27.75
CA ASN A 584 41.26 15.20 28.33
C ASN A 584 41.95 13.83 28.28
N VAL A 585 42.57 13.44 29.40
CA VAL A 585 43.31 12.18 29.59
C VAL A 585 42.46 10.95 29.21
N LYS A 586 41.14 10.96 29.49
CA LYS A 586 40.25 9.84 29.15
C LYS A 586 40.03 9.71 27.64
N ALA A 587 39.97 10.81 26.90
CA ALA A 587 39.87 10.80 25.44
C ALA A 587 41.19 10.36 24.79
N LEU A 588 42.34 10.88 25.25
CA LEU A 588 43.67 10.44 24.79
C LEU A 588 43.84 8.93 24.98
N PHE A 589 43.63 8.43 26.20
CA PHE A 589 43.77 7.01 26.51
C PHE A 589 42.82 6.12 25.70
N ARG A 590 41.55 6.51 25.55
CA ARG A 590 40.57 5.74 24.75
C ARG A 590 40.85 5.79 23.24
N ARG A 591 41.47 6.87 22.74
CA ARG A 591 41.90 6.97 21.33
C ARG A 591 43.13 6.12 21.07
N ALA A 592 44.10 6.12 21.99
CA ALA A 592 45.23 5.19 21.96
C ALA A 592 44.76 3.72 22.00
N GLN A 593 43.76 3.38 22.82
CA GLN A 593 43.16 2.04 22.83
C GLN A 593 42.57 1.65 21.46
N ALA A 594 41.89 2.57 20.76
CA ALA A 594 41.40 2.32 19.41
C ALA A 594 42.56 2.18 18.39
N TYR A 595 43.58 3.02 18.47
CA TYR A 595 44.77 2.95 17.60
C TYR A 595 45.58 1.66 17.78
N LEU A 596 45.67 1.11 19.00
CA LEU A 596 46.30 -0.18 19.25
C LEU A 596 45.58 -1.34 18.55
N GLU A 597 44.24 -1.32 18.54
CA GLU A 597 43.41 -2.34 17.87
C GLU A 597 43.39 -2.17 16.34
N THR A 598 43.64 -0.96 15.80
CA THR A 598 43.86 -0.73 14.36
C THR A 598 45.32 -0.85 13.93
N ALA A 599 46.25 -1.13 14.86
CA ALA A 599 47.70 -1.19 14.67
C ALA A 599 48.39 0.13 14.24
N ASP A 600 47.76 1.28 14.49
CA ASP A 600 48.31 2.63 14.30
C ASP A 600 49.27 3.01 15.46
N LEU A 601 50.33 2.22 15.66
CA LEU A 601 51.15 2.24 16.88
C LEU A 601 51.80 3.60 17.19
N ASP A 602 52.24 4.35 16.16
CA ASP A 602 52.85 5.67 16.33
C ASP A 602 51.85 6.70 16.90
N LEU A 603 50.57 6.60 16.50
CA LEU A 603 49.49 7.46 17.00
C LEU A 603 49.06 7.06 18.42
N ALA A 604 49.06 5.76 18.71
CA ALA A 604 48.84 5.27 20.08
C ALA A 604 49.94 5.73 21.04
N GLU A 605 51.22 5.66 20.64
CA GLU A 605 52.33 6.12 21.48
C GLU A 605 52.28 7.63 21.74
N LEU A 606 51.91 8.42 20.72
CA LEU A 606 51.74 9.88 20.84
C LEU A 606 50.66 10.26 21.85
N ASP A 607 49.47 9.64 21.77
CA ASP A 607 48.37 9.91 22.71
C ASP A 607 48.68 9.44 24.13
N VAL A 608 49.39 8.30 24.30
CA VAL A 608 49.82 7.82 25.62
C VAL A 608 50.88 8.73 26.24
N LYS A 609 51.87 9.19 25.47
CA LYS A 609 52.87 10.18 25.95
C LYS A 609 52.19 11.45 26.41
N LYS A 610 51.28 12.01 25.60
CA LYS A 610 50.52 13.21 25.96
C LYS A 610 49.62 13.01 27.18
N ALA A 611 49.03 11.83 27.35
CA ALA A 611 48.26 11.49 28.55
C ALA A 611 49.14 11.51 29.82
N LEU A 612 50.34 10.93 29.75
CA LEU A 612 51.32 10.89 30.85
C LEU A 612 51.98 12.24 31.15
N GLU A 613 52.08 13.15 30.17
CA GLU A 613 52.49 14.55 30.41
C GLU A 613 51.48 15.32 31.27
N ILE A 614 50.19 14.96 31.18
CA ILE A 614 49.09 15.61 31.90
C ILE A 614 48.84 14.95 33.26
N ASP A 615 48.91 13.62 33.33
CA ASP A 615 48.80 12.83 34.56
C ASP A 615 49.93 11.78 34.66
N PRO A 616 51.10 12.16 35.19
CA PRO A 616 52.25 11.26 35.36
C PRO A 616 52.04 10.13 36.39
N HIS A 617 50.85 10.02 36.99
CA HIS A 617 50.52 9.02 38.00
C HIS A 617 49.33 8.13 37.60
N ASN A 618 48.80 8.29 36.38
CA ASN A 618 47.89 7.33 35.77
C ASN A 618 48.56 5.95 35.62
N ARG A 619 47.81 4.86 35.86
CA ARG A 619 48.32 3.48 35.96
C ARG A 619 47.44 2.49 35.21
#